data_AF-A0AAN6DWA5-F1
#
_entry.id   AF-A0AAN6DWA5-F1
#
_cell.length_a   1.000
_cell.length_b   1.000
_cell.length_c   1.000
_cell.angle_alpha   90.00
_cell.angle_beta   90.00
_cell.angle_gamma   90.00
#
_symmetry.space_group_name_H-M   'P 1'
#
loop_
_entity.id
_entity.type
_entity.pdbx_description
1 polymer ?
#
loop_
_entity_poly.entity_id
_entity_poly.type
_entity_poly.pdbx_seq_one_letter_code
_entity_poly.pdbx_strand_id
1 'polypeptide(L)'
;MIKQTDYEGGSSMSTITARLFETLHGTWVLHRSLQSANAAEPSGRCTGKATFTRRQPSPVIDDSGKLQLADDELLYHEQGEFELTPSISNQDANFPKFPFSRKYIWRLQRTEGVHKISVWFTKPGTNEIDYLFHNVDIAPFGEDVSTQSHDIALHGSGGHVCVHDFYSSLYTFNVTPKSPESITLTSWSMTHEVRGPKKDQTIETTFTRT
;
A
#
# COMPACT_ATOMS: atom_id res chain seq x y z
N MET A 1 42.24 8.84 -20.45
CA MET A 1 41.92 8.23 -19.14
C MET A 1 40.48 8.62 -18.83
N ILE A 2 39.55 7.74 -19.14
CA ILE A 2 38.10 7.96 -18.98
C ILE A 2 37.80 7.67 -17.51
N LYS A 3 37.37 8.67 -16.74
CA LYS A 3 36.87 8.43 -15.39
C LYS A 3 35.48 7.79 -15.50
N GLN A 4 35.42 6.57 -15.00
CA GLN A 4 34.23 5.78 -14.74
C GLN A 4 33.39 6.53 -13.71
N THR A 5 32.18 6.93 -14.10
CA THR A 5 31.16 7.45 -13.18
C THR A 5 30.50 6.26 -12.49
N ASP A 6 30.78 6.12 -11.20
CA ASP A 6 30.15 5.14 -10.32
C ASP A 6 28.65 5.43 -10.15
N TYR A 7 27.85 4.38 -10.22
CA TYR A 7 26.41 4.36 -10.03
C TYR A 7 26.07 4.53 -8.53
N GLU A 8 25.85 5.76 -8.06
CA GLU A 8 25.45 6.04 -6.66
C GLU A 8 23.92 5.98 -6.41
N GLY A 9 23.09 5.79 -7.44
CA GLY A 9 21.63 5.88 -7.31
C GLY A 9 20.93 4.77 -6.51
N GLY A 10 21.53 3.57 -6.43
CA GLY A 10 20.88 2.41 -5.79
C GLY A 10 20.82 2.45 -4.26
N SER A 11 21.82 3.07 -3.62
CA SER A 11 21.93 3.11 -2.14
C SER A 11 20.92 4.07 -1.50
N SER A 12 20.68 5.22 -2.14
CA SER A 12 19.77 6.25 -1.62
C SER A 12 18.31 5.80 -1.65
N MET A 13 17.84 5.21 -2.77
CA MET A 13 16.46 4.75 -2.89
C MET A 13 16.15 3.59 -1.94
N SER A 14 17.07 2.63 -1.79
CA SER A 14 16.90 1.56 -0.80
C SER A 14 16.75 2.12 0.62
N THR A 15 17.59 3.09 1.00
CA THR A 15 17.50 3.75 2.30
C THR A 15 16.14 4.43 2.48
N ILE A 16 15.66 5.14 1.46
CA ILE A 16 14.36 5.83 1.49
C ILE A 16 13.20 4.83 1.57
N THR A 17 13.26 3.70 0.86
CA THR A 17 12.29 2.61 0.98
C THR A 17 12.20 2.06 2.41
N ALA A 18 13.34 1.84 3.06
CA ALA A 18 13.36 1.38 4.45
C ALA A 18 12.77 2.44 5.39
N ARG A 19 13.12 3.72 5.21
CA ARG A 19 12.55 4.81 6.03
C ARG A 19 11.05 4.98 5.80
N LEU A 20 10.58 4.90 4.56
CA LEU A 20 9.17 4.92 4.24
C LEU A 20 8.45 3.81 5.02
N PHE A 21 8.96 2.57 4.95
CA PHE A 21 8.39 1.42 5.66
C PHE A 21 8.33 1.66 7.18
N GLU A 22 9.43 2.13 7.78
CA GLU A 22 9.48 2.45 9.21
C GLU A 22 8.43 3.49 9.60
N THR A 23 8.21 4.50 8.76
CA THR A 23 7.24 5.56 9.00
C THR A 23 5.78 5.14 8.80
N LEU A 24 5.48 3.99 8.17
CA LEU A 24 4.10 3.49 8.09
C LEU A 24 3.50 3.19 9.47
N HIS A 25 4.35 2.83 10.45
CA HIS A 25 3.94 2.48 11.80
C HIS A 25 3.01 3.53 12.45
N GLY A 26 2.02 3.05 13.20
CA GLY A 26 1.05 3.87 13.92
C GLY A 26 -0.34 3.83 13.30
N THR A 27 -1.16 4.80 13.65
CA THR A 27 -2.59 4.87 13.27
C THR A 27 -2.82 5.95 12.23
N TRP A 28 -3.74 5.65 11.32
CA TRP A 28 -4.13 6.47 10.19
C TRP A 28 -5.65 6.57 10.16
N VAL A 29 -6.16 7.76 9.84
CA VAL A 29 -7.55 7.95 9.43
C VAL A 29 -7.68 7.43 8.00
N LEU A 30 -8.67 6.58 7.75
CA LEU A 30 -8.91 5.93 6.47
C LEU A 30 -10.20 6.48 5.86
N HIS A 31 -10.10 6.99 4.64
CA HIS A 31 -11.26 7.25 3.78
C HIS A 31 -11.12 6.46 2.50
N ARG A 32 -12.17 5.76 2.08
CA ARG A 32 -12.16 5.01 0.83
C ARG A 32 -13.41 5.24 0.01
N SER A 33 -13.22 5.34 -1.29
CA SER A 33 -14.27 5.34 -2.30
C SER A 33 -14.19 4.03 -3.09
N LEU A 34 -15.33 3.35 -3.20
CA LEU A 34 -15.49 2.13 -3.99
C LEU A 34 -16.43 2.46 -5.14
N GLN A 35 -15.95 2.33 -6.36
CA GLN A 35 -16.74 2.52 -7.57
C GLN A 35 -16.68 1.25 -8.41
N SER A 36 -17.86 0.79 -8.83
CA SER A 36 -18.00 -0.35 -9.73
C SER A 36 -18.80 0.08 -10.94
N ALA A 37 -18.30 -0.21 -12.15
CA ALA A 37 -19.09 -0.03 -13.38
C ALA A 37 -20.18 -1.11 -13.53
N ASN A 38 -20.03 -2.25 -12.84
CA ASN A 38 -21.06 -3.27 -12.78
C ASN A 38 -22.10 -2.93 -11.71
N ALA A 39 -23.37 -2.74 -12.12
CA ALA A 39 -24.48 -2.40 -11.23
C ALA A 39 -24.87 -3.50 -10.23
N ALA A 40 -24.45 -4.75 -10.46
CA ALA A 40 -24.64 -5.86 -9.52
C ALA A 40 -23.61 -5.86 -8.37
N GLU A 41 -22.57 -5.05 -8.49
CA GLU A 41 -21.50 -4.93 -7.51
C GLU A 41 -21.69 -3.65 -6.68
N PRO A 42 -21.36 -3.68 -5.38
CA PRO A 42 -21.57 -2.53 -4.52
C PRO A 42 -20.64 -1.37 -4.91
N SER A 43 -21.18 -0.16 -4.87
CA SER A 43 -20.41 1.09 -4.80
C SER A 43 -20.71 1.76 -3.48
N GLY A 44 -19.79 2.57 -2.97
CA GLY A 44 -19.96 3.20 -1.68
C GLY A 44 -18.72 3.87 -1.13
N ARG A 45 -18.79 4.24 0.15
CA ARG A 45 -17.69 4.90 0.86
C ARG A 45 -17.40 4.18 2.16
N CYS A 46 -16.12 4.02 2.47
CA CYS A 46 -15.68 3.59 3.79
C CYS A 46 -15.09 4.76 4.55
N THR A 47 -15.39 4.85 5.84
CA THR A 47 -14.62 5.68 6.78
C THR A 47 -14.19 4.84 7.97
N GLY A 48 -12.98 5.06 8.47
CA GLY A 48 -12.45 4.23 9.54
C GLY A 48 -11.02 4.58 9.93
N LYS A 49 -10.32 3.59 10.46
CA LYS A 49 -8.91 3.70 10.84
C LYS A 49 -8.13 2.52 10.29
N ALA A 50 -6.88 2.77 9.95
CA ALA A 50 -5.89 1.74 9.72
C ALA A 50 -4.76 1.86 10.73
N THR A 51 -4.24 0.72 11.20
CA THR A 51 -3.11 0.67 12.11
C THR A 51 -2.04 -0.26 11.55
N PHE A 52 -0.79 0.21 11.57
CA PHE A 52 0.39 -0.60 11.33
C PHE A 52 1.10 -0.88 12.65
N THR A 53 1.13 -2.14 13.06
CA THR A 53 1.77 -2.59 14.30
C THR A 53 3.00 -3.43 13.99
N ARG A 54 4.13 -3.10 14.61
CA ARG A 54 5.36 -3.90 14.51
C ARG A 54 5.18 -5.27 15.14
N ARG A 55 5.81 -6.27 14.52
CA ARG A 55 5.84 -7.64 15.02
C ARG A 55 7.13 -8.35 14.60
N GLN A 56 7.37 -9.50 15.20
CA GLN A 56 8.43 -10.40 14.75
C GLN A 56 8.12 -10.88 13.32
N PRO A 57 9.10 -10.85 12.39
CA PRO A 57 8.91 -11.33 11.02
C PRO A 57 8.45 -12.78 10.98
N SER A 58 7.38 -13.01 10.20
CA SER A 58 6.83 -14.33 10.03
C SER A 58 7.74 -15.17 9.11
N PRO A 59 7.97 -16.46 9.43
CA PRO A 59 8.67 -17.38 8.55
C PRO A 59 7.83 -17.64 7.29
N VAL A 60 8.46 -17.56 6.12
CA VAL A 60 7.84 -17.91 4.83
C VAL A 60 8.72 -18.91 4.11
N ILE A 61 8.12 -19.95 3.54
CA ILE A 61 8.82 -20.87 2.65
C ILE A 61 8.63 -20.36 1.22
N ASP A 62 9.74 -20.14 0.50
CA ASP A 62 9.68 -19.75 -0.91
C ASP A 62 9.42 -20.96 -1.83
N ASP A 63 9.25 -20.71 -3.13
CA ASP A 63 8.98 -21.75 -4.14
C ASP A 63 10.10 -22.80 -4.24
N SER A 64 11.31 -22.49 -3.75
CA SER A 64 12.43 -23.45 -3.68
C SER A 64 12.42 -24.32 -2.43
N GLY A 65 11.43 -24.12 -1.54
CA GLY A 65 11.34 -24.83 -0.27
C GLY A 65 12.25 -24.24 0.82
N LYS A 66 12.88 -23.09 0.57
CA LYS A 66 13.81 -22.47 1.52
C LYS A 66 13.06 -21.53 2.46
N LEU A 67 13.43 -21.57 3.74
CA LEU A 67 12.94 -20.63 4.74
C LEU A 67 13.51 -19.23 4.50
N GLN A 68 12.62 -18.26 4.37
CA GLN A 68 12.89 -16.85 4.20
C GLN A 68 12.28 -16.05 5.36
N LEU A 69 13.09 -15.19 5.95
CA LEU A 69 12.67 -14.20 6.94
C LEU A 69 12.86 -12.81 6.33
N ALA A 70 11.81 -12.00 6.47
CA ALA A 70 11.93 -10.57 6.22
C ALA A 70 12.75 -9.91 7.34
N ASP A 71 13.33 -8.77 7.03
CA ASP A 71 14.09 -7.99 8.01
C ASP A 71 13.17 -7.25 8.98
N ASP A 72 12.04 -6.74 8.49
CA ASP A 72 10.99 -6.13 9.32
C ASP A 72 9.58 -6.51 8.85
N GLU A 73 8.63 -6.50 9.78
CA GLU A 73 7.23 -6.85 9.51
C GLU A 73 6.25 -5.95 10.28
N LEU A 74 5.22 -5.48 9.56
CA LEU A 74 4.10 -4.73 10.11
C LEU A 74 2.80 -5.51 9.85
N LEU A 75 2.00 -5.71 10.89
CA LEU A 75 0.59 -6.07 10.73
C LEU A 75 -0.20 -4.80 10.42
N TYR A 76 -0.77 -4.75 9.21
CA TYR A 76 -1.76 -3.76 8.83
C TYR A 76 -3.15 -4.28 9.20
N HIS A 77 -3.94 -3.46 9.89
CA HIS A 77 -5.34 -3.74 10.20
C HIS A 77 -6.17 -2.49 9.95
N GLU A 78 -7.13 -2.59 9.03
CA GLU A 78 -8.17 -1.59 8.83
C GLU A 78 -9.50 -2.03 9.41
N GLN A 79 -10.26 -1.06 9.92
CA GLN A 79 -11.61 -1.26 10.40
C GLN A 79 -12.42 0.05 10.32
N GLY A 80 -13.72 -0.08 10.12
CA GLY A 80 -14.61 1.07 10.02
C GLY A 80 -16.00 0.71 9.54
N GLU A 81 -16.68 1.66 8.94
CA GLU A 81 -18.01 1.51 8.37
C GLU A 81 -17.98 1.73 6.86
N PHE A 82 -18.68 0.88 6.13
CA PHE A 82 -18.96 1.01 4.71
C PHE A 82 -20.41 1.44 4.52
N GLU A 83 -20.61 2.54 3.83
CA GLU A 83 -21.91 3.10 3.46
C GLU A 83 -22.15 2.87 1.97
N LEU A 84 -23.22 2.13 1.65
CA LEU A 84 -23.60 1.85 0.26
C LEU A 84 -24.10 3.12 -0.44
N THR A 85 -23.65 3.34 -1.67
CA THR A 85 -24.26 4.33 -2.57
C THR A 85 -25.16 3.59 -3.55
N PRO A 86 -26.50 3.74 -3.45
CA PRO A 86 -27.40 3.07 -4.38
C PRO A 86 -27.33 3.70 -5.77
N SER A 87 -27.69 2.91 -6.77
CA SER A 87 -27.73 3.32 -8.19
C SER A 87 -28.86 4.32 -8.50
N ILE A 88 -29.81 4.54 -7.57
CA ILE A 88 -30.95 5.45 -7.74
C ILE A 88 -30.86 6.54 -6.67
N SER A 89 -30.68 7.78 -7.10
CA SER A 89 -30.55 8.96 -6.25
C SER A 89 -31.90 9.39 -5.66
N ASN A 90 -32.29 8.83 -4.53
CA ASN A 90 -33.27 9.48 -3.66
C ASN A 90 -32.51 10.29 -2.59
N GLN A 91 -32.68 11.61 -2.61
CA GLN A 91 -31.92 12.54 -1.78
C GLN A 91 -32.25 12.46 -0.28
N ASP A 92 -33.29 11.71 0.11
CA ASP A 92 -33.77 11.56 1.50
C ASP A 92 -33.51 10.18 2.13
N ALA A 93 -32.70 9.32 1.50
CA ALA A 93 -32.48 7.95 1.98
C ALA A 93 -31.28 7.85 2.94
N ASN A 94 -31.53 7.37 4.16
CA ASN A 94 -30.46 6.91 5.05
C ASN A 94 -29.92 5.58 4.50
N PHE A 95 -28.66 5.58 4.05
CA PHE A 95 -28.08 4.39 3.41
C PHE A 95 -27.61 3.38 4.45
N PRO A 96 -27.75 2.06 4.18
CA PRO A 96 -27.29 1.03 5.10
C PRO A 96 -25.77 1.10 5.27
N LYS A 97 -25.34 0.98 6.53
CA LYS A 97 -23.92 0.95 6.92
C LYS A 97 -23.56 -0.44 7.43
N PHE A 98 -22.40 -0.92 7.03
CA PHE A 98 -21.88 -2.23 7.42
C PHE A 98 -20.49 -2.09 8.02
N PRO A 99 -20.18 -2.76 9.13
CA PRO A 99 -18.82 -2.79 9.62
C PRO A 99 -17.93 -3.53 8.60
N PHE A 100 -16.72 -3.03 8.39
CA PHE A 100 -15.69 -3.76 7.66
C PHE A 100 -14.43 -3.88 8.51
N SER A 101 -13.66 -4.95 8.24
CA SER A 101 -12.37 -5.19 8.88
C SER A 101 -11.51 -6.01 7.92
N ARG A 102 -10.27 -5.57 7.68
CA ARG A 102 -9.34 -6.28 6.80
C ARG A 102 -7.92 -6.19 7.34
N LYS A 103 -7.15 -7.25 7.11
CA LYS A 103 -5.76 -7.34 7.57
C LYS A 103 -4.84 -7.77 6.45
N TYR A 104 -3.61 -7.26 6.53
CA TYR A 104 -2.50 -7.58 5.65
C TYR A 104 -1.21 -7.58 6.44
N ILE A 105 -0.17 -8.20 5.90
CA ILE A 105 1.17 -8.14 6.45
C ILE A 105 2.06 -7.42 5.43
N TRP A 106 2.70 -6.34 5.88
CA TRP A 106 3.68 -5.60 5.10
C TRP A 106 5.07 -6.03 5.57
N ARG A 107 5.93 -6.42 4.65
CA ARG A 107 7.29 -6.89 4.94
C ARG A 107 8.31 -6.04 4.21
N LEU A 108 9.43 -5.79 4.87
CA LEU A 108 10.62 -5.18 4.29
C LEU A 108 11.72 -6.23 4.20
N GLN A 109 12.29 -6.39 3.01
CA GLN A 109 13.49 -7.19 2.78
C GLN A 109 14.64 -6.28 2.36
N ARG A 110 15.82 -6.49 2.94
CA ARG A 110 17.08 -5.80 2.64
C ARG A 110 18.07 -6.82 2.08
N THR A 111 18.23 -6.89 0.76
CA THR A 111 19.14 -7.85 0.10
C THR A 111 20.18 -7.09 -0.71
N GLU A 112 21.46 -7.24 -0.37
CA GLU A 112 22.60 -6.73 -1.17
C GLU A 112 22.44 -5.25 -1.61
N GLY A 113 21.92 -4.40 -0.72
CA GLY A 113 21.71 -2.97 -1.00
C GLY A 113 20.45 -2.63 -1.78
N VAL A 114 19.60 -3.61 -2.12
CA VAL A 114 18.26 -3.43 -2.69
C VAL A 114 17.21 -3.72 -1.62
N HIS A 115 16.40 -2.72 -1.30
CA HIS A 115 15.31 -2.87 -0.35
C HIS A 115 13.96 -3.02 -1.07
N LYS A 116 13.16 -3.99 -0.64
CA LYS A 116 11.85 -4.31 -1.24
C LYS A 116 10.76 -4.35 -0.19
N ILE A 117 9.61 -3.76 -0.51
CA ILE A 117 8.39 -3.90 0.29
C ILE A 117 7.48 -4.91 -0.39
N SER A 118 6.89 -5.81 0.39
CA SER A 118 5.87 -6.74 -0.10
C SER A 118 4.66 -6.75 0.82
N VAL A 119 3.49 -6.96 0.24
CA VAL A 119 2.21 -7.05 0.94
C VAL A 119 1.70 -8.49 0.82
N TRP A 120 1.27 -9.06 1.94
CA TRP A 120 0.85 -10.44 2.07
C TRP A 120 -0.55 -10.51 2.65
N PHE A 121 -1.32 -11.49 2.21
CA PHE A 121 -2.59 -11.81 2.85
C PHE A 121 -2.36 -12.40 4.23
N THR A 122 -3.33 -12.18 5.11
CA THR A 122 -3.45 -12.93 6.36
C THR A 122 -4.41 -14.09 6.21
N LYS A 123 -4.16 -15.21 6.90
CA LYS A 123 -5.14 -16.31 6.95
C LYS A 123 -6.45 -15.80 7.56
N PRO A 124 -7.62 -16.22 7.04
CA PRO A 124 -8.91 -15.74 7.49
C PRO A 124 -9.09 -15.80 9.01
N GLY A 125 -9.49 -14.67 9.61
CA GLY A 125 -9.75 -14.57 11.05
C GLY A 125 -8.51 -14.53 11.95
N THR A 126 -7.30 -14.59 11.39
CA THR A 126 -6.05 -14.61 12.16
C THR A 126 -5.20 -13.37 11.90
N ASN A 127 -4.03 -13.32 12.56
CA ASN A 127 -2.95 -12.41 12.19
C ASN A 127 -1.80 -13.16 11.50
N GLU A 128 -1.98 -14.40 11.08
CA GLU A 128 -0.90 -15.20 10.48
C GLU A 128 -0.73 -14.88 9.00
N ILE A 129 0.51 -14.89 8.53
CA ILE A 129 0.82 -14.74 7.12
C ILE A 129 0.26 -15.92 6.31
N ASP A 130 -0.23 -15.61 5.13
CA ASP A 130 -0.68 -16.58 4.14
C ASP A 130 0.23 -16.45 2.91
N TYR A 131 -0.32 -16.14 1.73
CA TYR A 131 0.44 -15.98 0.50
C TYR A 131 0.66 -14.51 0.11
N LEU A 132 1.63 -14.31 -0.79
CA LEU A 132 1.99 -13.00 -1.32
C LEU A 132 0.80 -12.40 -2.07
N PHE A 133 0.49 -11.13 -1.80
CA PHE A 133 -0.46 -10.36 -2.58
C PHE A 133 0.24 -9.67 -3.75
N HIS A 134 1.19 -8.78 -3.45
CA HIS A 134 2.07 -8.16 -4.46
C HIS A 134 3.30 -7.52 -3.81
N ASN A 135 4.29 -7.22 -4.65
CA ASN A 135 5.42 -6.35 -4.29
C ASN A 135 5.05 -4.88 -4.53
N VAL A 136 5.61 -3.98 -3.73
CA VAL A 136 5.48 -2.53 -3.92
C VAL A 136 6.79 -2.02 -4.51
N ASP A 137 6.77 -1.76 -5.81
CA ASP A 137 7.89 -1.21 -6.54
C ASP A 137 7.86 0.32 -6.45
N ILE A 138 8.78 0.89 -5.68
CA ILE A 138 8.87 2.35 -5.49
C ILE A 138 9.75 2.95 -6.58
N ALA A 139 9.20 3.89 -7.33
CA ALA A 139 9.93 4.59 -8.38
C ALA A 139 10.97 5.55 -7.78
N PRO A 140 12.14 5.69 -8.41
CA PRO A 140 13.12 6.69 -8.02
C PRO A 140 12.57 8.11 -8.22
N PHE A 141 13.09 9.08 -7.48
CA PHE A 141 12.75 10.50 -7.71
C PHE A 141 13.03 10.86 -9.16
N GLY A 142 12.06 11.50 -9.82
CA GLY A 142 12.33 12.18 -11.08
C GLY A 142 13.33 13.32 -10.83
N GLU A 143 14.22 13.58 -11.79
CA GLU A 143 15.19 14.69 -11.73
C GLU A 143 14.53 16.08 -11.60
N ASP A 144 13.21 16.17 -11.83
CA ASP A 144 12.40 17.39 -11.78
C ASP A 144 11.77 17.69 -10.40
N VAL A 145 12.17 17.01 -9.32
CA VAL A 145 11.78 17.47 -7.97
C VAL A 145 12.57 18.73 -7.64
N SER A 146 12.02 19.88 -8.03
CA SER A 146 12.54 21.18 -7.63
C SER A 146 12.70 21.18 -6.11
N THR A 147 13.90 21.49 -5.63
CA THR A 147 14.30 21.57 -4.22
C THR A 147 13.54 22.64 -3.40
N GLN A 148 12.43 23.15 -3.93
CA GLN A 148 11.55 24.15 -3.33
C GLN A 148 10.24 23.57 -2.77
N SER A 149 9.85 22.32 -3.12
CA SER A 149 8.74 21.66 -2.44
C SER A 149 9.21 21.04 -1.13
N HIS A 150 8.52 21.35 -0.03
CA HIS A 150 8.79 20.73 1.28
C HIS A 150 8.28 19.29 1.35
N ASP A 151 7.36 18.92 0.45
CA ASP A 151 6.78 17.59 0.35
C ASP A 151 7.16 16.95 -0.98
N ILE A 152 7.50 15.65 -0.92
CA ILE A 152 7.79 14.82 -2.07
C ILE A 152 6.78 13.69 -2.15
N ALA A 153 6.28 13.39 -3.35
CA ALA A 153 5.44 12.24 -3.62
C ALA A 153 6.31 11.07 -4.11
N LEU A 154 6.33 9.95 -3.37
CA LEU A 154 6.90 8.69 -3.84
C LEU A 154 5.79 7.86 -4.46
N HIS A 155 6.02 7.35 -5.66
CA HIS A 155 5.05 6.51 -6.35
C HIS A 155 5.45 5.04 -6.22
N GLY A 156 4.49 4.21 -5.80
CA GLY A 156 4.62 2.77 -5.75
C GLY A 156 3.65 2.10 -6.71
N SER A 157 3.99 0.93 -7.20
CA SER A 157 3.02 0.09 -7.91
C SER A 157 3.16 -1.38 -7.54
N GLY A 158 2.10 -2.14 -7.73
CA GLY A 158 2.09 -3.58 -7.55
C GLY A 158 0.88 -4.18 -8.23
N GLY A 159 0.94 -5.45 -8.60
CA GLY A 159 -0.21 -6.10 -9.21
C GLY A 159 -0.01 -7.59 -9.38
N HIS A 160 -1.10 -8.28 -9.67
CA HIS A 160 -1.08 -9.71 -10.02
C HIS A 160 -2.30 -10.04 -10.87
N VAL A 161 -2.18 -11.08 -11.67
CA VAL A 161 -3.31 -11.65 -12.40
C VAL A 161 -4.03 -12.62 -11.46
N CYS A 162 -5.33 -12.46 -11.30
CA CYS A 162 -6.15 -13.42 -10.57
C CYS A 162 -7.24 -13.96 -11.50
N VAL A 163 -7.00 -15.19 -11.98
CA VAL A 163 -7.86 -15.93 -12.90
C VAL A 163 -8.19 -15.14 -14.19
N HIS A 164 -9.23 -14.29 -14.15
CA HIS A 164 -9.73 -13.53 -15.30
C HIS A 164 -9.58 -12.01 -15.17
N ASP A 165 -9.21 -11.51 -13.98
CA ASP A 165 -9.14 -10.08 -13.71
C ASP A 165 -7.69 -9.69 -13.37
N PHE A 166 -7.25 -8.54 -13.87
CA PHE A 166 -5.96 -7.96 -13.51
C PHE A 166 -6.16 -6.99 -12.35
N TYR A 167 -5.44 -7.26 -11.26
CA TYR A 167 -5.43 -6.45 -10.06
C TYR A 167 -4.18 -5.57 -10.09
N SER A 168 -4.35 -4.25 -10.16
CA SER A 168 -3.26 -3.28 -10.06
C SER A 168 -3.48 -2.32 -8.90
N SER A 169 -2.44 -2.12 -8.11
CA SER A 169 -2.36 -1.15 -7.03
C SER A 169 -1.36 -0.07 -7.41
N LEU A 170 -1.78 1.18 -7.29
CA LEU A 170 -0.92 2.35 -7.36
C LEU A 170 -0.89 3.01 -5.99
N TYR A 171 0.29 3.43 -5.57
CA TYR A 171 0.52 4.08 -4.29
C TYR A 171 1.11 5.46 -4.52
N THR A 172 0.68 6.42 -3.72
CA THR A 172 1.32 7.73 -3.63
C THR A 172 1.59 8.02 -2.17
N PHE A 173 2.85 8.15 -1.80
CA PHE A 173 3.30 8.44 -0.45
C PHE A 173 3.80 9.88 -0.38
N ASN A 174 3.11 10.72 0.39
CA ASN A 174 3.53 12.11 0.58
C ASN A 174 4.45 12.18 1.79
N VAL A 175 5.71 12.55 1.54
CA VAL A 175 6.76 12.53 2.54
C VAL A 175 7.39 13.91 2.67
N THR A 176 7.72 14.30 3.90
CA THR A 176 8.51 15.51 4.16
C THR A 176 9.96 15.09 4.42
N PRO A 177 10.95 15.57 3.64
CA PRO A 177 12.36 15.32 3.91
C PRO A 177 12.82 16.00 5.19
N LYS A 178 13.60 15.30 6.00
CA LYS A 178 14.30 15.84 7.17
C LYS A 178 15.80 15.97 6.92
N SER A 179 16.35 15.09 6.09
CA SER A 179 17.72 15.11 5.57
C SER A 179 17.75 14.32 4.25
N PRO A 180 18.87 14.30 3.49
CA PRO A 180 18.95 13.58 2.21
C PRO A 180 18.51 12.11 2.24
N GLU A 181 18.61 11.45 3.41
CA GLU A 181 18.28 10.04 3.60
C GLU A 181 17.19 9.80 4.67
N SER A 182 16.53 10.88 5.11
CA SER A 182 15.53 10.81 6.17
C SER A 182 14.26 11.50 5.73
N ILE A 183 13.16 10.76 5.81
CA ILE A 183 11.83 11.21 5.40
C ILE A 183 10.82 10.94 6.52
N THR A 184 9.70 11.65 6.49
CA THR A 184 8.55 11.34 7.34
C THR A 184 7.29 11.32 6.48
N LEU A 185 6.59 10.18 6.49
CA LEU A 185 5.32 10.02 5.81
C LEU A 185 4.21 10.80 6.53
N THR A 186 3.60 11.74 5.82
CA THR A 186 2.53 12.62 6.34
C THR A 186 1.15 12.11 5.93
N SER A 187 1.02 11.63 4.70
CA SER A 187 -0.18 11.00 4.16
C SER A 187 0.18 10.04 3.03
N TRP A 188 -0.72 9.15 2.69
CA TRP A 188 -0.58 8.34 1.49
C TRP A 188 -1.93 7.94 0.93
N SER A 189 -1.95 7.56 -0.35
CA SER A 189 -3.11 7.00 -1.00
C SER A 189 -2.77 5.71 -1.73
N MET A 190 -3.80 4.91 -1.95
CA MET A 190 -3.73 3.70 -2.76
C MET A 190 -4.95 3.66 -3.68
N THR A 191 -4.71 3.52 -4.97
CA THR A 191 -5.75 3.21 -5.96
C THR A 191 -5.60 1.76 -6.37
N HIS A 192 -6.63 0.97 -6.17
CA HIS A 192 -6.69 -0.42 -6.56
C HIS A 192 -7.71 -0.57 -7.68
N GLU A 193 -7.25 -0.94 -8.86
CA GLU A 193 -8.09 -1.18 -10.03
C GLU A 193 -8.18 -2.67 -10.31
N VAL A 194 -9.39 -3.12 -10.60
CA VAL A 194 -9.71 -4.47 -11.05
C VAL A 194 -10.25 -4.36 -12.46
N ARG A 195 -9.38 -4.57 -13.44
CA ARG A 195 -9.75 -4.50 -14.86
C ARG A 195 -10.11 -5.89 -15.36
N GLY A 196 -11.35 -6.04 -15.80
CA GLY A 196 -11.88 -7.28 -16.36
C GLY A 196 -13.41 -7.27 -16.45
N PRO A 197 -14.03 -8.22 -17.18
CA PRO A 197 -15.45 -8.17 -17.56
C PRO A 197 -16.43 -8.37 -16.39
N LYS A 198 -15.93 -8.73 -15.20
CA LYS A 198 -16.78 -9.07 -14.05
C LYS A 198 -16.96 -7.93 -13.07
N LYS A 199 -15.86 -7.32 -12.63
CA LYS A 199 -15.90 -6.34 -11.55
C LYS A 199 -15.82 -4.92 -12.06
N ASP A 200 -14.83 -4.63 -12.91
CA ASP A 200 -14.55 -3.27 -13.40
C ASP A 200 -14.68 -2.23 -12.28
N GLN A 201 -13.80 -2.40 -11.30
CA GLN A 201 -13.86 -1.73 -10.00
C GLN A 201 -12.63 -0.87 -9.78
N THR A 202 -12.86 0.33 -9.27
CA THR A 202 -11.82 1.23 -8.78
C THR A 202 -12.04 1.51 -7.30
N ILE A 203 -11.02 1.24 -6.50
CA ILE A 203 -11.01 1.45 -5.06
C ILE A 203 -9.92 2.47 -4.74
N GLU A 204 -10.31 3.66 -4.32
CA GLU A 204 -9.38 4.70 -3.90
C GLU A 204 -9.42 4.81 -2.40
N THR A 205 -8.26 4.72 -1.75
CA THR A 205 -8.14 4.89 -0.30
C THR A 205 -7.12 5.97 0.01
N THR A 206 -7.46 6.88 0.91
CA THR A 206 -6.55 7.88 1.46
C THR A 206 -6.33 7.62 2.94
N PHE A 207 -5.11 7.90 3.38
CA PHE A 207 -4.62 7.71 4.73
C PHE A 207 -3.95 8.99 5.21
N THR A 208 -4.42 9.52 6.32
CA THR A 208 -3.82 10.69 6.98
C THR A 208 -3.48 10.36 8.42
N ARG A 209 -2.46 11.02 8.99
CA ARG A 209 -2.14 10.87 10.41
C ARG A 209 -3.30 11.33 11.29
N THR A 210 -3.47 10.67 12.43
CA THR A 210 -4.41 11.10 13.48
C THR A 210 -3.81 12.22 14.31
#